data_AF-A0A926BK94-F1
#
_entry.id   AF-A0A926BK94-F1
#
_cell.length_a   1.000
_cell.length_b   1.000
_cell.length_c   1.000
_cell.angle_alpha   90.00
_cell.angle_beta   90.00
_cell.angle_gamma   90.00
#
_symmetry.space_group_name_H-M   'P 1'
#
loop_
_entity.id
_entity.type
_entity.pdbx_description
1 polymer ?
#
loop_
_entity_poly.entity_id
_entity_poly.type
_entity_poly.pdbx_seq_one_letter_code
_entity_poly.pdbx_strand_id
1 'polypeptide(L)'
;MPRSRFVFWCALLALPLSPVAAQSPSTAKVAAVLARPALKHASVGVLVRSLKTGKVVYSQNPELALVPASNQKILTALVALKTLGANFSYSTALLTDAAPDASGTLTGNLYLRGSGDPSLTAARLDELAQAVAKSGVKRVVGRIVGDGSAFDDAVLGAAWQWDDEP
;
A
#
# COMPACT_ATOMS: atom_id res chain seq x y z
N MET A 1 -29.16 75.38 -7.49
CA MET A 1 -29.19 73.91 -7.65
C MET A 1 -28.07 73.27 -6.82
N PRO A 2 -28.33 72.64 -5.67
CA PRO A 2 -27.34 71.81 -4.99
C PRO A 2 -27.54 70.32 -5.33
N ARG A 3 -26.45 69.62 -5.62
CA ARG A 3 -26.41 68.16 -5.84
C ARG A 3 -26.26 67.45 -4.50
N SER A 4 -27.22 66.60 -4.15
CA SER A 4 -27.17 65.72 -2.98
C SER A 4 -26.23 64.52 -3.23
N ARG A 5 -25.29 64.30 -2.32
CA ARG A 5 -24.42 63.11 -2.27
C ARG A 5 -25.04 62.09 -1.33
N PHE A 6 -25.36 60.89 -1.83
CA PHE A 6 -25.72 59.75 -1.00
C PHE A 6 -24.46 58.94 -0.68
N VAL A 7 -24.17 58.75 0.62
CA VAL A 7 -23.15 57.83 1.12
C VAL A 7 -23.86 56.54 1.53
N PHE A 8 -23.55 55.43 0.87
CA PHE A 8 -24.02 54.10 1.27
C PHE A 8 -23.10 53.53 2.35
N TRP A 9 -23.69 53.17 3.49
CA TRP A 9 -23.00 52.52 4.61
C TRP A 9 -23.20 51.00 4.46
N CYS A 10 -22.14 50.26 4.13
CA CYS A 10 -22.18 48.81 4.12
C CYS A 10 -22.01 48.27 5.54
N ALA A 11 -23.09 47.77 6.14
CA ALA A 11 -23.03 47.00 7.38
C ALA A 11 -22.45 45.61 7.10
N LEU A 12 -21.26 45.31 7.60
CA LEU A 12 -20.70 43.95 7.62
C LEU A 12 -21.46 43.11 8.66
N LEU A 13 -22.28 42.16 8.19
CA LEU A 13 -22.88 41.10 9.01
C LEU A 13 -21.82 40.03 9.31
N ALA A 14 -21.30 40.02 10.53
CA ALA A 14 -20.49 38.93 11.04
C ALA A 14 -21.40 37.72 11.36
N LEU A 15 -21.36 36.69 10.51
CA LEU A 15 -22.03 35.41 10.75
C LEU A 15 -21.24 34.58 11.77
N PRO A 16 -21.86 34.10 12.86
CA PRO A 16 -21.18 33.22 13.80
C PRO A 16 -20.93 31.86 13.15
N LEU A 17 -19.65 31.49 13.02
CA LEU A 17 -19.22 30.13 12.68
C LEU A 17 -19.62 29.20 13.83
N SER A 18 -20.76 28.52 13.68
CA SER A 18 -21.14 27.46 14.61
C SER A 18 -20.18 26.28 14.43
N PRO A 19 -19.63 25.69 15.51
CA PRO A 19 -18.79 24.52 15.40
C PRO A 19 -19.63 23.38 14.82
N VAL A 20 -19.15 22.76 13.74
CA VAL A 20 -19.75 21.54 13.18
C VAL A 20 -19.65 20.46 14.23
N ALA A 21 -20.75 20.18 14.93
CA ALA A 21 -20.84 19.01 15.78
C ALA A 21 -20.72 17.76 14.91
N ALA A 22 -19.68 16.95 15.14
CA ALA A 22 -19.53 15.67 14.48
C ALA A 22 -20.76 14.80 14.80
N GLN A 23 -21.63 14.59 13.81
CA GLN A 23 -22.80 13.73 13.96
C GLN A 23 -22.33 12.30 14.26
N SER A 24 -22.71 11.77 15.42
CA SER A 24 -22.52 10.33 15.68
C SER A 24 -23.28 9.54 14.61
N PRO A 25 -22.73 8.43 14.08
CA PRO A 25 -23.45 7.63 13.12
C PRO A 25 -24.79 7.22 13.72
N SER A 26 -25.88 7.67 13.11
CA SER A 26 -27.21 7.27 13.56
C SER A 26 -27.37 5.78 13.27
N THR A 27 -27.53 4.98 14.32
CA THR A 27 -27.77 3.52 14.23
C THR A 27 -28.92 3.20 13.28
N ALA A 28 -29.96 4.05 13.25
CA ALA A 28 -31.09 3.94 12.34
C ALA A 28 -30.69 4.07 10.86
N LYS A 29 -29.71 4.93 10.53
CA LYS A 29 -29.19 5.05 9.15
C LYS A 29 -28.46 3.78 8.71
N VAL A 30 -27.66 3.18 9.59
CA VAL A 30 -26.96 1.92 9.30
C VAL A 30 -27.98 0.80 9.08
N ALA A 31 -28.95 0.65 9.98
CA ALA A 31 -30.01 -0.34 9.86
C ALA A 31 -30.82 -0.17 8.56
N ALA A 32 -31.16 1.07 8.17
CA ALA A 32 -31.89 1.35 6.94
C ALA A 32 -31.09 0.97 5.67
N VAL A 33 -29.76 1.11 5.69
CA VAL A 33 -28.90 0.64 4.58
C VAL A 33 -28.90 -0.88 4.51
N LEU A 34 -28.79 -1.55 5.67
CA LEU A 34 -28.77 -3.01 5.74
C LEU A 34 -30.10 -3.66 5.36
N ALA A 35 -31.22 -2.93 5.47
CA ALA A 35 -32.54 -3.39 5.06
C ALA A 35 -32.82 -3.26 3.54
N ARG A 36 -31.89 -2.73 2.74
CA ARG A 36 -32.12 -2.55 1.29
C ARG A 36 -32.31 -3.89 0.57
N PRO A 37 -33.19 -3.98 -0.44
CA PRO A 37 -33.44 -5.23 -1.18
C PRO A 37 -32.19 -5.88 -1.77
N ALA A 38 -31.17 -5.08 -2.15
CA ALA A 38 -29.90 -5.56 -2.67
C ALA A 38 -29.12 -6.45 -1.69
N LEU A 39 -29.39 -6.37 -0.39
CA LEU A 39 -28.73 -7.15 0.66
C LEU A 39 -29.61 -8.30 1.18
N LYS A 40 -30.79 -8.53 0.59
CA LYS A 40 -31.79 -9.49 1.08
C LYS A 40 -31.24 -10.91 1.31
N HIS A 41 -30.29 -11.34 0.48
CA HIS A 41 -29.69 -12.67 0.53
C HIS A 41 -28.22 -12.66 0.98
N ALA A 42 -27.69 -11.50 1.38
CA ALA A 42 -26.31 -11.36 1.80
C ALA A 42 -26.14 -11.69 3.28
N SER A 43 -25.05 -12.38 3.62
CA SER A 43 -24.57 -12.45 5.00
C SER A 43 -23.77 -11.18 5.31
N VAL A 44 -24.26 -10.37 6.24
CA VAL A 44 -23.63 -9.08 6.58
C VAL A 44 -23.27 -9.03 8.07
N GLY A 45 -22.00 -8.73 8.33
CA GLY A 45 -21.46 -8.39 9.65
C GLY A 45 -21.03 -6.92 9.69
N VAL A 46 -21.43 -6.20 10.73
CA VAL A 46 -21.07 -4.80 10.97
C VAL A 46 -20.71 -4.60 12.44
N LEU A 47 -19.57 -3.98 12.69
CA LEU A 47 -19.17 -3.51 14.01
C LEU A 47 -18.62 -2.09 13.89
N VAL A 48 -19.26 -1.15 14.60
CA VAL A 48 -18.79 0.23 14.70
C VAL A 48 -18.43 0.51 16.14
N ARG A 49 -17.18 0.92 16.39
CA ARG A 49 -16.68 1.23 17.72
C ARG A 49 -16.06 2.63 17.74
N SER A 50 -16.36 3.39 18.78
CA SER A 50 -15.70 4.67 19.04
C SER A 50 -14.25 4.42 19.47
N LEU A 51 -13.29 4.96 18.74
CA LEU A 51 -11.88 4.89 19.12
C LEU A 51 -11.55 5.73 20.35
N LYS A 52 -12.34 6.78 20.65
CA LYS A 52 -12.13 7.65 21.81
C LYS A 52 -12.59 7.00 23.13
N THR A 53 -13.74 6.33 23.08
CA THR A 53 -14.41 5.82 24.29
C THR A 53 -14.41 4.30 24.39
N GLY A 54 -13.98 3.60 23.33
CA GLY A 54 -14.04 2.14 23.23
C GLY A 54 -15.45 1.57 23.10
N LYS A 55 -16.50 2.39 23.18
CA LYS A 55 -17.90 1.96 23.15
C LYS A 55 -18.31 1.52 21.75
N VAL A 56 -19.06 0.41 21.67
CA VAL A 56 -19.75 -0.02 20.45
C VAL A 56 -20.89 0.97 20.17
N VAL A 57 -20.89 1.53 18.96
CA VAL A 57 -21.91 2.45 18.45
C VAL A 57 -22.99 1.69 17.69
N TYR A 58 -22.61 0.63 16.98
CA TYR A 58 -23.51 -0.25 16.24
C TYR A 58 -22.91 -1.64 16.11
N SER A 59 -23.73 -2.69 16.16
CA SER A 59 -23.31 -4.07 15.92
C SER A 59 -24.42 -4.89 15.28
N GLN A 60 -24.08 -5.65 14.24
CA GLN A 60 -24.92 -6.68 13.64
C GLN A 60 -24.01 -7.85 13.25
N ASN A 61 -24.28 -9.06 13.76
CA ASN A 61 -23.47 -10.26 13.51
C ASN A 61 -21.94 -10.05 13.64
N PRO A 62 -21.43 -9.44 14.73
CA PRO A 62 -20.03 -9.03 14.83
C PRO A 62 -19.02 -10.17 14.86
N GLU A 63 -19.45 -11.40 15.15
CA GLU A 63 -18.62 -12.61 15.24
C GLU A 63 -18.81 -13.57 14.05
N LEU A 64 -19.64 -13.19 13.07
CA LEU A 64 -19.87 -14.00 11.88
C LEU A 64 -18.61 -14.05 11.03
N ALA A 65 -18.07 -15.25 10.81
CA ALA A 65 -16.96 -15.47 9.90
C ALA A 65 -17.42 -15.22 8.46
N LEU A 66 -16.69 -14.35 7.76
CA LEU A 66 -16.95 -13.95 6.37
C LEU A 66 -15.65 -13.99 5.57
N VAL A 67 -15.73 -14.17 4.26
CA VAL A 67 -14.58 -13.99 3.36
C VAL A 67 -14.20 -12.52 3.37
N PRO A 68 -12.99 -12.15 3.85
CA PRO A 68 -12.63 -10.75 4.04
C PRO A 68 -12.23 -10.05 2.73
N ALA A 69 -11.99 -10.82 1.66
CA ALA A 69 -11.35 -10.34 0.43
C ALA A 69 -10.09 -9.51 0.76
N SER A 70 -9.90 -8.35 0.12
CA SER A 70 -8.74 -7.50 0.37
C SER A 70 -8.67 -6.91 1.80
N ASN A 71 -9.71 -7.03 2.63
CA ASN A 71 -9.59 -6.64 4.05
C ASN A 71 -8.59 -7.52 4.81
N GLN A 72 -8.28 -8.73 4.30
CA GLN A 72 -7.20 -9.57 4.84
C GLN A 72 -5.85 -8.82 4.92
N LYS A 73 -5.62 -7.87 4.00
CA LYS A 73 -4.39 -7.06 3.95
C LYS A 73 -4.15 -6.26 5.24
N ILE A 74 -5.19 -5.93 5.99
CA ILE A 74 -5.06 -5.22 7.28
C ILE A 74 -4.26 -6.08 8.28
N LEU A 75 -4.59 -7.38 8.38
CA LEU A 75 -3.88 -8.30 9.27
C LEU A 75 -2.46 -8.55 8.78
N THR A 76 -2.27 -8.76 7.48
CA THR A 76 -0.95 -8.93 6.88
C THR A 76 -0.06 -7.71 7.13
N ALA A 77 -0.58 -6.49 6.93
CA ALA A 77 0.16 -5.24 7.17
C ALA A 77 0.53 -5.07 8.65
N LEU A 78 -0.38 -5.40 9.57
CA LEU A 78 -0.09 -5.37 11.01
C LEU A 78 1.05 -6.34 11.38
N VAL A 79 0.99 -7.57 10.89
CA VAL A 79 2.03 -8.58 11.15
C VAL A 79 3.35 -8.16 10.52
N ALA A 80 3.34 -7.64 9.29
CA ALA A 80 4.54 -7.13 8.61
C ALA A 80 5.18 -5.99 9.40
N LEU A 81 4.41 -4.98 9.80
CA LEU A 81 4.91 -3.86 10.61
C LEU A 81 5.48 -4.32 11.96
N LYS A 82 4.81 -5.28 12.63
CA LYS A 82 5.27 -5.81 13.92
C LYS A 82 6.54 -6.65 13.79
N THR A 83 6.69 -7.39 12.69
CA THR A 83 7.78 -8.36 12.51
C THR A 83 9.01 -7.71 11.88
N LEU A 84 8.82 -6.91 10.83
CA LEU A 84 9.89 -6.28 10.07
C LEU A 84 10.26 -4.89 10.61
N GLY A 85 9.30 -4.20 11.22
CA GLY A 85 9.44 -2.81 11.64
C GLY A 85 9.10 -1.81 10.55
N ALA A 86 8.79 -0.57 10.96
CA ALA A 86 8.39 0.50 10.03
C ALA A 86 9.54 1.01 9.13
N ASN A 87 10.78 0.74 9.51
CA ASN A 87 11.98 1.17 8.78
C ASN A 87 12.61 0.01 7.96
N PHE A 88 11.92 -1.11 7.82
CA PHE A 88 12.40 -2.22 7.00
C PHE A 88 12.59 -1.78 5.56
N SER A 89 13.70 -2.21 4.96
CA SER A 89 13.97 -2.05 3.53
C SER A 89 14.44 -3.37 2.95
N TYR A 90 14.03 -3.62 1.70
CA TYR A 90 14.54 -4.74 0.92
C TYR A 90 15.96 -4.44 0.43
N SER A 91 16.72 -5.50 0.16
CA SER A 91 18.04 -5.42 -0.46
C SER A 91 18.02 -6.14 -1.81
N THR A 92 18.56 -5.46 -2.82
CA THR A 92 18.83 -6.06 -4.13
C THR A 92 20.31 -5.87 -4.41
N ALA A 93 21.04 -6.98 -4.56
CA ALA A 93 22.49 -6.99 -4.64
C ALA A 93 22.98 -7.56 -5.97
N LEU A 94 24.12 -7.06 -6.42
CA LEU A 94 24.89 -7.64 -7.51
C LEU A 94 26.10 -8.37 -6.92
N LEU A 95 26.22 -9.65 -7.22
CA LEU A 95 27.24 -10.53 -6.67
C LEU A 95 28.07 -11.15 -7.79
N THR A 96 29.34 -11.43 -7.51
CA THR A 96 30.25 -12.12 -8.44
C THR A 96 31.29 -12.89 -7.62
N ASP A 97 31.73 -14.02 -8.17
CA ASP A 97 32.73 -14.90 -7.54
C ASP A 97 34.18 -14.42 -7.80
N ALA A 98 34.36 -13.45 -8.70
CA ALA A 98 35.66 -12.91 -9.09
C ALA A 98 35.62 -11.39 -9.29
N ALA A 99 36.78 -10.75 -9.10
CA ALA A 99 37.01 -9.38 -9.53
C ALA A 99 37.29 -9.33 -11.04
N PRO A 100 36.96 -8.22 -11.74
CA PRO A 100 37.38 -8.04 -13.12
C PRO A 100 38.91 -7.97 -13.21
N ASP A 101 39.46 -8.46 -14.32
CA ASP A 101 40.88 -8.31 -14.63
C ASP A 101 41.25 -6.86 -15.00
N ALA A 102 42.53 -6.59 -15.28
CA ALA A 102 43.02 -5.26 -15.63
C ALA A 102 42.38 -4.68 -16.91
N SER A 103 41.83 -5.52 -17.79
CA SER A 103 41.09 -5.09 -18.98
C SER A 103 39.62 -4.75 -18.68
N GLY A 104 39.13 -5.07 -17.49
CA GLY A 104 37.73 -4.97 -17.08
C GLY A 104 36.91 -6.22 -17.41
N THR A 105 37.55 -7.35 -17.73
CA THR A 105 36.85 -8.59 -18.05
C THR A 105 36.59 -9.38 -16.77
N LEU A 106 35.31 -9.63 -16.49
CA LEU A 106 34.86 -10.52 -15.43
C LEU A 106 34.77 -11.96 -15.95
N THR A 107 35.71 -12.80 -15.54
CA THR A 107 35.70 -14.25 -15.80
C THR A 107 34.91 -14.96 -14.70
N GLY A 108 33.59 -14.93 -14.84
CA GLY A 108 32.65 -15.48 -13.86
C GLY A 108 31.22 -15.07 -14.20
N ASN A 109 30.27 -15.53 -13.38
CA ASN A 109 28.87 -15.10 -13.47
C ASN A 109 28.66 -13.81 -12.67
N LEU A 110 27.66 -13.03 -13.08
CA LEU A 110 27.13 -11.89 -12.34
C LEU A 110 25.71 -12.25 -11.88
N TYR A 111 25.45 -12.21 -10.58
CA TYR A 111 24.15 -12.56 -10.00
C TYR A 111 23.42 -11.30 -9.54
N LEU A 112 22.17 -11.12 -9.96
CA LEU A 112 21.23 -10.16 -9.41
C LEU A 112 20.39 -10.86 -8.35
N ARG A 113 20.77 -10.73 -7.08
CA ARG A 113 20.08 -11.36 -5.95
C ARG A 113 19.06 -10.41 -5.34
N GLY A 114 17.79 -10.78 -5.41
CA GLY A 114 16.68 -10.02 -4.80
C GLY A 114 16.26 -10.61 -3.45
N SER A 115 15.91 -9.75 -2.50
CA SER A 115 15.32 -10.16 -1.22
C SER A 115 13.80 -9.93 -1.15
N GLY A 116 13.14 -9.72 -2.28
CA GLY A 116 11.68 -9.56 -2.38
C GLY A 116 11.17 -8.13 -2.51
N ASP A 117 11.98 -7.21 -3.03
CA ASP A 117 11.57 -5.82 -3.26
C ASP A 117 10.43 -5.73 -4.29
N PRO A 118 9.18 -5.41 -3.87
CA PRO A 118 8.06 -5.32 -4.80
C PRO A 118 8.06 -3.99 -5.59
N SER A 119 9.03 -3.11 -5.34
CA SER A 119 9.16 -1.79 -5.96
C SER A 119 10.34 -1.68 -6.94
N LEU A 120 11.02 -2.78 -7.25
CA LEU A 120 12.12 -2.80 -8.22
C LEU A 120 11.64 -2.33 -9.60
N THR A 121 12.33 -1.34 -10.16
CA THR A 121 11.99 -0.75 -11.47
C THR A 121 13.13 -0.89 -12.47
N ALA A 122 12.84 -0.70 -13.75
CA ALA A 122 13.85 -0.65 -14.81
C ALA A 122 14.92 0.42 -14.54
N ALA A 123 14.53 1.60 -14.05
CA ALA A 123 15.48 2.66 -13.69
C ALA A 123 16.45 2.23 -12.57
N ARG A 124 15.96 1.47 -11.57
CA ARG A 124 16.82 0.92 -10.52
C ARG A 124 17.75 -0.17 -11.04
N LEU A 125 17.31 -0.97 -12.03
CA LEU A 125 18.19 -1.91 -12.72
C LEU A 125 19.28 -1.20 -13.52
N ASP A 126 18.97 -0.08 -14.19
CA ASP A 126 19.96 0.72 -14.89
C ASP A 126 21.00 1.31 -13.93
N GLU A 127 20.57 1.79 -12.76
CA GLU A 127 21.49 2.27 -11.72
C GLU A 127 22.42 1.17 -11.21
N LEU A 128 21.89 -0.05 -11.00
CA LEU A 128 22.67 -1.23 -10.64
C LEU A 128 23.68 -1.58 -11.73
N ALA A 129 23.27 -1.59 -13.01
CA ALA A 129 24.17 -1.83 -14.13
C ALA A 129 25.27 -0.76 -14.23
N GLN A 130 24.94 0.51 -14.00
CA GLN A 130 25.93 1.59 -13.92
C GLN A 130 26.90 1.40 -12.77
N ALA A 131 26.46 0.88 -11.62
CA ALA A 131 27.34 0.58 -10.50
C ALA A 131 28.36 -0.52 -10.86
N VAL A 132 27.95 -1.56 -11.61
CA VAL A 132 28.86 -2.59 -12.16
C VAL A 132 29.88 -1.99 -13.11
N ALA A 133 29.43 -1.12 -14.03
CA ALA A 133 30.35 -0.45 -14.95
C ALA A 133 31.37 0.43 -14.19
N LYS A 134 30.92 1.17 -13.17
CA LYS A 134 31.78 2.00 -12.30
C LYS A 134 32.74 1.19 -11.46
N SER A 135 32.45 -0.08 -11.17
CA SER A 135 33.37 -0.99 -10.48
C SER A 135 34.47 -1.54 -11.40
N GLY A 136 34.54 -1.08 -12.66
CA GLY A 136 35.58 -1.45 -13.63
C GLY A 136 35.21 -2.62 -14.54
N VAL A 137 34.03 -3.22 -14.37
CA VAL A 137 33.57 -4.30 -15.25
C VAL A 137 33.14 -3.71 -16.60
N LYS A 138 33.73 -4.21 -17.68
CA LYS A 138 33.43 -3.86 -19.08
C LYS A 138 32.85 -5.04 -19.87
N ARG A 139 33.18 -6.26 -19.46
CA ARG A 139 32.72 -7.49 -20.13
C ARG A 139 32.48 -8.58 -19.09
N VAL A 140 31.34 -9.25 -19.16
CA VAL A 140 31.06 -10.48 -18.40
C VAL A 140 31.21 -11.66 -19.35
N VAL A 141 32.09 -12.62 -19.02
CA VAL A 141 32.32 -13.82 -19.84
C VAL A 141 31.27 -14.89 -19.51
N GLY A 142 30.87 -14.99 -18.24
CA GLY A 142 29.88 -15.94 -17.78
C GLY A 142 28.45 -15.45 -17.99
N ARG A 143 27.53 -15.98 -17.19
CA ARG A 143 26.09 -15.67 -17.26
C ARG A 143 25.73 -14.48 -16.38
N ILE A 144 24.67 -13.78 -16.78
CA ILE A 144 23.91 -12.90 -15.88
C ILE A 144 22.74 -13.70 -15.34
N VAL A 145 22.63 -13.84 -14.02
CA VAL A 145 21.69 -14.75 -13.36
C VAL A 145 20.79 -13.96 -12.42
N GLY A 146 19.46 -14.06 -12.60
CA GLY A 146 18.51 -13.63 -11.59
C GLY A 146 18.45 -14.66 -10.47
N ASP A 147 18.75 -14.25 -9.24
CA ASP A 147 18.75 -15.09 -8.06
C ASP A 147 17.58 -14.71 -7.13
N GLY A 148 16.50 -15.49 -7.23
CA GLY A 148 15.29 -15.38 -6.42
C GLY A 148 15.25 -16.31 -5.20
N SER A 149 16.35 -16.97 -4.85
CA SER A 149 16.40 -18.02 -3.81
C SER A 149 16.10 -17.54 -2.38
N ALA A 150 15.82 -16.24 -2.19
CA ALA A 150 15.30 -15.72 -0.93
C ALA A 150 13.89 -16.23 -0.58
N PHE A 151 13.15 -16.73 -1.58
CA PHE A 151 11.83 -17.34 -1.43
C PHE A 151 11.82 -18.74 -2.07
N ASP A 152 10.72 -19.48 -1.84
CA ASP A 152 10.48 -20.74 -2.52
C ASP A 152 10.07 -20.52 -3.99
N ASP A 153 9.89 -21.61 -4.73
CA ASP A 153 9.52 -21.57 -6.14
C ASP A 153 7.99 -21.41 -6.36
N ALA A 154 7.20 -21.16 -5.30
CA ALA A 154 5.77 -21.00 -5.40
C ALA A 154 5.41 -19.57 -5.86
N VAL A 155 5.06 -19.44 -7.14
CA VAL A 155 4.83 -18.14 -7.79
C VAL A 155 3.38 -17.62 -7.70
N LEU A 156 2.43 -18.46 -7.26
CA LEU A 156 1.00 -18.11 -7.18
C LEU A 156 0.44 -18.35 -5.77
N GLY A 157 -0.60 -17.58 -5.43
CA GLY A 157 -1.34 -17.80 -4.18
C GLY A 157 -2.08 -19.14 -4.22
N ALA A 158 -2.05 -19.89 -3.11
CA ALA A 158 -2.63 -21.24 -3.03
C ALA A 158 -4.13 -21.36 -3.37
N ALA A 159 -4.88 -20.26 -3.35
CA ALA A 159 -6.32 -20.23 -3.64
C ALA A 159 -6.67 -19.44 -4.91
N TRP A 160 -5.68 -18.97 -5.66
CA TRP A 160 -5.90 -18.25 -6.92
C TRP A 160 -6.50 -19.19 -7.96
N GLN A 161 -7.38 -18.65 -8.80
CA GLN A 161 -7.96 -19.40 -9.88
C GLN A 161 -7.10 -19.28 -11.13
N TRP A 162 -7.19 -20.27 -12.01
CA TRP A 162 -6.40 -20.34 -13.24
C TRP A 162 -6.74 -19.21 -14.23
N ASP A 163 -7.94 -18.63 -14.13
CA ASP A 163 -8.44 -17.53 -14.97
C ASP A 163 -8.12 -16.13 -14.40
N ASP A 164 -7.42 -16.06 -13.26
CA ASP A 164 -6.86 -14.82 -12.73
C ASP A 164 -5.48 -14.48 -13.36
N GLU A 165 -4.88 -15.43 -14.08
CA GLU A 165 -3.60 -15.24 -14.77
C GLU A 165 -3.79 -14.48 -16.12
N PRO A 166 -2.87 -13.55 -16.49
CA PRO A 166 -2.94 -12.80 -17.74
C PRO A 166 -2.69 -13.61 -19.03
#